data_AF-A0AAT9I7S8-F1
#
_entry.id   AF-A0AAT9I7S8-F1
#
_cell.length_a   1.000
_cell.length_b   1.000
_cell.length_c   1.000
_cell.angle_alpha   90.00
_cell.angle_beta   90.00
_cell.angle_gamma   90.00
#
_symmetry.space_group_name_H-M   'P 1'
#
loop_
_entity.id
_entity.type
_entity.pdbx_description
1 polymer ?
#
loop_
_entity_poly.entity_id
_entity_poly.type
_entity_poly.pdbx_seq_one_letter_code
_entity_poly.pdbx_strand_id
1 'polypeptide(L)'
;MFRKMLTASLFFCMCMYLVQAQGKLSIDNVYSTYLRNSGTIMENNQIKGYFFFYRSDKIDRKTNEYTLQILDENLNKVQDIKFQDGKNVNLLEAAYNGSSLSFLFRT
;
A
#
# COMPACT_ATOMS: atom_id res chain seq x y z
N MET A 1 -18.40 59.83 8.29
CA MET A 1 -18.08 58.56 8.99
C MET A 1 -18.80 57.35 8.40
N PHE A 2 -20.10 57.43 8.09
CA PHE A 2 -20.92 56.31 7.61
C PHE A 2 -20.34 55.57 6.37
N ARG A 3 -19.82 56.29 5.38
CA ARG A 3 -19.18 55.70 4.19
C ARG A 3 -17.93 54.85 4.48
N LYS A 4 -17.14 55.22 5.51
CA LYS A 4 -15.95 54.46 5.92
C LYS A 4 -16.30 53.19 6.70
N MET A 5 -17.45 53.20 7.39
CA MET A 5 -17.97 52.02 8.08
C MET A 5 -18.57 51.02 7.08
N LEU A 6 -19.21 51.51 6.01
CA LEU A 6 -19.77 50.66 4.95
C LEU A 6 -18.68 49.92 4.16
N THR A 7 -17.57 50.59 3.83
CA THR A 7 -16.42 49.94 3.17
C THR A 7 -15.71 48.94 4.06
N ALA A 8 -15.58 49.21 5.36
CA ALA A 8 -15.01 48.26 6.32
C ALA A 8 -15.87 46.99 6.46
N SER A 9 -17.20 47.14 6.47
CA SER A 9 -18.12 46.00 6.54
C SER A 9 -18.08 45.14 5.28
N LEU A 10 -17.93 45.76 4.10
CA LEU A 10 -17.81 45.02 2.84
C LEU A 10 -16.51 44.20 2.79
N PHE A 11 -15.42 44.77 3.29
CA PHE A 11 -14.12 44.10 3.35
C PHE A 11 -14.15 42.91 4.34
N PHE A 12 -14.83 43.07 5.47
CA PHE A 12 -15.00 42.01 6.47
C PHE A 12 -15.84 40.82 5.94
N CYS A 13 -16.91 41.09 5.18
CA CYS A 13 -17.68 40.03 4.52
C CYS A 13 -16.86 39.25 3.48
N MET A 14 -15.95 39.92 2.75
CA MET A 14 -15.12 39.27 1.73
C MET A 14 -14.09 38.31 2.33
N CYS A 15 -13.59 38.57 3.54
CA CYS A 15 -12.67 37.67 4.25
C CYS A 15 -13.32 36.36 4.72
N MET A 16 -14.64 36.33 4.96
CA MET A 16 -15.33 35.11 5.41
C MET A 16 -15.41 34.02 4.32
N TYR A 17 -15.42 34.41 3.05
CA TYR A 17 -15.50 33.46 1.93
C TYR A 17 -14.18 32.68 1.68
N LEU A 18 -13.04 33.18 2.17
CA LEU A 18 -11.75 32.51 1.99
C LEU A 18 -11.55 31.31 2.93
N VAL A 19 -12.33 31.20 4.01
CA VAL A 19 -12.15 30.14 5.03
C VAL A 19 -12.76 28.80 4.60
N GLN A 20 -13.71 28.79 3.67
CA GLN A 20 -14.47 27.59 3.28
C GLN A 20 -13.80 26.73 2.18
N ALA A 21 -12.65 27.16 1.63
CA ALA A 21 -12.00 26.47 0.50
C ALA A 21 -11.03 25.34 0.89
N GLN A 22 -10.87 25.04 2.18
CA GLN A 22 -9.98 23.96 2.66
C GLN A 22 -10.72 22.64 2.84
N GLY A 23 -11.54 22.25 1.86
CA GLY A 23 -12.00 20.86 1.75
C GLY A 23 -10.79 19.99 1.48
N LYS A 24 -10.29 19.26 2.49
CA LYS A 24 -9.19 18.32 2.32
C LYS A 24 -9.69 17.21 1.39
N LEU A 25 -9.28 17.26 0.12
CA LEU A 25 -9.46 16.15 -0.81
C LEU A 25 -8.67 14.96 -0.25
N SER A 26 -9.32 14.11 0.55
CA SER A 26 -8.77 12.82 0.94
C SER A 26 -9.19 11.79 -0.09
N ILE A 27 -8.20 11.04 -0.58
CA ILE A 27 -8.48 9.81 -1.30
C ILE A 27 -8.63 8.73 -0.23
N ASP A 28 -9.86 8.34 0.04
CA ASP A 28 -10.15 7.22 0.92
C ASP A 28 -9.78 5.91 0.20
N ASN A 29 -9.25 4.93 0.94
CA ASN A 29 -8.82 3.61 0.43
C ASN A 29 -7.52 3.57 -0.38
N VAL A 30 -6.59 4.51 -0.18
CA VAL A 30 -5.19 4.29 -0.60
C VAL A 30 -4.57 3.25 0.33
N TYR A 31 -4.57 1.98 -0.08
CA TYR A 31 -3.88 0.93 0.64
C TYR A 31 -2.37 1.15 0.57
N SER A 32 -1.77 1.65 1.65
CA SER A 32 -0.32 1.74 1.78
C SER A 32 0.25 0.37 2.08
N THR A 33 0.64 -0.36 1.03
CA THR A 33 1.41 -1.59 1.19
C THR A 33 2.91 -1.28 1.32
N TYR A 34 3.58 -2.02 2.19
CA TYR A 34 5.03 -1.91 2.35
C TYR A 34 5.68 -3.16 1.76
N LEU A 35 6.26 -3.00 0.57
CA LEU A 35 7.00 -4.07 -0.10
C LEU A 35 8.19 -4.50 0.79
N ARG A 36 8.31 -5.81 1.00
CA ARG A 36 9.36 -6.42 1.82
C ARG A 36 10.34 -7.18 0.94
N ASN A 37 9.82 -7.94 -0.02
CA ASN A 37 10.64 -8.70 -0.95
C ASN A 37 9.89 -8.92 -2.27
N SER A 38 10.63 -9.13 -3.34
CA SER A 38 10.08 -9.42 -4.66
C SER A 38 11.09 -10.22 -5.45
N GLY A 39 10.61 -11.10 -6.32
CA GLY A 39 11.51 -11.88 -7.17
C GLY A 39 10.80 -12.57 -8.31
N THR A 40 11.61 -13.20 -9.14
CA THR A 40 11.17 -14.03 -10.26
C THR A 40 11.04 -15.48 -9.83
N ILE A 41 10.04 -16.15 -10.37
CA ILE A 41 9.89 -17.60 -10.34
C ILE A 41 10.49 -18.12 -11.65
N MET A 42 11.58 -18.88 -11.55
CA MET A 42 12.30 -19.39 -12.72
C MET A 42 12.19 -20.91 -12.85
N GLU A 43 12.13 -21.39 -14.09
CA GLU A 43 12.23 -22.80 -14.45
C GLU A 43 13.06 -22.93 -15.72
N ASN A 44 14.07 -23.80 -15.75
CA ASN A 44 14.93 -24.01 -16.93
C ASN A 44 15.43 -22.71 -17.56
N ASN A 45 15.83 -21.75 -16.72
CA ASN A 45 16.30 -20.41 -17.11
C ASN A 45 15.25 -19.54 -17.83
N GLN A 46 13.97 -19.87 -17.71
CA GLN A 46 12.83 -19.08 -18.18
C GLN A 46 12.05 -18.54 -16.98
N ILE A 47 11.59 -17.29 -17.08
CA ILE A 47 10.68 -16.70 -16.09
C ILE A 47 9.31 -17.33 -16.30
N LYS A 48 8.76 -17.95 -15.26
CA LYS A 48 7.39 -18.50 -15.23
C LYS A 48 6.41 -17.60 -14.47
N GLY A 49 6.93 -16.63 -13.73
CA GLY A 49 6.12 -15.71 -12.99
C GLY A 49 6.94 -14.88 -12.01
N TYR A 50 6.21 -14.20 -11.14
CA TYR A 50 6.78 -13.29 -10.14
C TYR A 50 6.11 -13.51 -8.79
N PHE A 51 6.78 -13.08 -7.73
CA PHE A 51 6.16 -12.96 -6.43
C PHE A 51 6.44 -11.59 -5.81
N PHE A 52 5.48 -11.09 -5.04
CA PHE A 52 5.63 -9.95 -4.15
C PHE A 52 5.28 -10.36 -2.73
N PHE A 53 6.18 -10.08 -1.79
CA PHE A 53 5.93 -10.23 -0.36
C PHE A 53 5.85 -8.86 0.27
N TYR A 54 4.73 -8.55 0.91
CA TYR A 54 4.51 -7.24 1.52
C TYR A 54 3.66 -7.32 2.78
N ARG A 55 3.79 -6.30 3.63
CA ARG A 55 2.88 -6.11 4.77
C ARG A 55 1.57 -5.50 4.24
N SER A 56 0.47 -6.24 4.35
CA SER A 56 -0.86 -5.79 3.93
C SER A 56 -1.55 -4.96 5.00
N ASP A 57 -1.39 -5.31 6.27
CA ASP A 57 -2.00 -4.57 7.38
C ASP A 57 -1.21 -4.70 8.69
N LYS A 58 -1.48 -3.80 9.65
CA LYS A 58 -0.97 -3.86 11.01
C LYS A 58 -2.13 -4.20 11.95
N ILE A 59 -2.17 -5.46 12.40
CA ILE A 59 -3.21 -5.95 13.31
C ILE A 59 -3.03 -5.34 14.71
N ASP A 60 -1.81 -5.38 15.26
CA ASP A 60 -1.53 -4.84 16.59
C ASP A 60 -0.07 -4.34 16.77
N ARG A 61 0.38 -4.17 18.02
CA ARG A 61 1.73 -3.72 18.36
C ARG A 61 2.83 -4.78 18.19
N LYS A 62 2.53 -6.03 17.91
CA LYS A 62 3.47 -7.16 17.77
C LYS A 62 3.17 -7.99 16.52
N THR A 63 1.96 -7.94 16.01
CA THR A 63 1.45 -8.74 14.90
C THR A 63 1.14 -7.87 13.67
N ASN A 64 1.57 -8.31 12.50
CA ASN A 64 1.19 -7.75 11.21
C ASN A 64 0.47 -8.82 10.36
N GLU A 65 -0.33 -8.37 9.41
CA GLU A 65 -0.77 -9.21 8.29
C GLU A 65 0.20 -9.02 7.12
N TYR A 66 0.57 -10.13 6.50
CA TYR A 66 1.38 -10.16 5.29
C TYR A 66 0.61 -10.81 4.15
N THR A 67 0.93 -10.38 2.94
CA THR A 67 0.48 -11.02 1.71
C THR A 67 1.68 -11.43 0.87
N LEU A 68 1.68 -12.70 0.44
CA LEU A 68 2.52 -13.20 -0.63
C LEU A 68 1.65 -13.31 -1.88
N GLN A 69 1.88 -12.41 -2.83
CA GLN A 69 1.18 -12.36 -4.11
C GLN A 69 2.01 -13.07 -5.16
N ILE A 70 1.37 -13.98 -5.91
CA ILE A 70 1.95 -14.72 -7.02
C ILE A 70 1.33 -14.22 -8.32
N LEU A 71 2.19 -14.00 -9.32
CA LEU A 71 1.81 -13.52 -10.64
C LEU A 71 2.36 -14.46 -11.71
N ASP A 72 1.67 -14.53 -12.84
CA ASP A 72 2.15 -15.21 -14.03
C ASP A 72 3.27 -14.40 -14.73
N GLU A 73 3.82 -14.95 -15.81
CA GLU A 73 4.83 -14.31 -16.65
C GLU A 73 4.39 -12.97 -17.26
N ASN A 74 3.07 -12.73 -17.35
CA ASN A 74 2.47 -11.51 -17.90
C ASN A 74 2.04 -10.52 -16.80
N LEU A 75 2.46 -10.75 -15.54
CA LEU A 75 2.10 -9.96 -14.36
C LEU A 75 0.59 -9.97 -14.02
N ASN A 76 -0.15 -10.95 -14.54
CA ASN A 76 -1.51 -11.18 -14.06
C ASN A 76 -1.45 -11.87 -12.72
N LYS A 77 -2.28 -11.40 -11.78
CA LYS A 77 -2.37 -12.02 -10.46
C LYS A 77 -2.95 -13.43 -10.57
N VAL A 78 -2.20 -14.41 -10.07
CA VAL A 78 -2.63 -15.81 -9.97
C VAL A 78 -3.26 -16.07 -8.61
N GLN A 79 -2.58 -15.65 -7.53
CA GLN A 79 -3.03 -15.94 -6.17
C GLN A 79 -2.48 -14.93 -5.16
N ASP A 80 -3.26 -14.65 -4.12
CA ASP A 80 -2.81 -13.98 -2.90
C ASP A 80 -2.84 -14.99 -1.73
N ILE A 81 -1.73 -15.12 -1.02
CA ILE A 81 -1.66 -15.91 0.22
C ILE A 81 -1.49 -14.93 1.38
N LYS A 82 -2.47 -14.92 2.29
CA LYS A 82 -2.46 -14.04 3.46
C LYS A 82 -2.16 -14.81 4.73
N PHE A 83 -1.33 -14.24 5.59
CA PHE A 83 -1.02 -14.81 6.90
C PHE A 83 -0.63 -13.73 7.90
N GLN A 84 -0.73 -14.06 9.19
CA GLN A 84 -0.36 -13.18 10.29
C GLN A 84 0.88 -13.70 10.99
N ASP A 85 1.78 -12.79 11.35
CA ASP A 85 3.03 -13.14 12.04
C ASP A 85 3.61 -11.92 12.76
N GLY A 86 4.73 -12.12 13.45
CA GLY A 86 5.49 -11.09 14.12
C GLY A 86 5.96 -9.97 13.19
N LYS A 87 6.47 -8.89 13.79
CA LYS A 87 6.89 -7.70 13.05
C LYS A 87 8.08 -7.89 12.10
N ASN A 88 8.88 -8.94 12.31
CA ASN A 88 10.20 -9.09 11.71
C ASN A 88 10.30 -10.25 10.73
N VAL A 89 9.23 -10.53 10.00
CA VAL A 89 9.25 -11.55 8.95
C VAL A 89 10.01 -11.06 7.72
N ASN A 90 10.96 -11.87 7.29
CA ASN A 90 11.70 -11.72 6.04
C ASN A 90 11.55 -12.98 5.19
N LEU A 91 11.29 -12.78 3.90
CA LEU A 91 11.40 -13.85 2.91
C LEU A 91 12.86 -13.91 2.46
N LEU A 92 13.50 -15.06 2.69
CA LEU A 92 14.91 -15.28 2.36
C LEU A 92 15.09 -15.83 0.95
N GLU A 93 14.29 -16.83 0.59
CA GLU A 93 14.43 -17.56 -0.67
C GLU A 93 13.08 -18.00 -1.21
N ALA A 94 13.01 -18.14 -2.53
CA ALA A 94 11.89 -18.72 -3.26
C ALA A 94 12.41 -19.76 -4.25
N ALA A 95 11.72 -20.89 -4.38
CA ALA A 95 12.08 -21.97 -5.28
C ALA A 95 10.86 -22.54 -6.00
N TYR A 96 11.06 -23.02 -7.22
CA TYR A 96 10.05 -23.67 -8.05
C TYR A 96 10.65 -24.88 -8.75
N ASN A 97 9.87 -25.97 -8.85
CA ASN A 97 10.33 -27.23 -9.43
C ASN A 97 9.44 -27.75 -10.58
N GLY A 98 8.58 -26.90 -11.15
CA GLY A 98 7.64 -27.27 -12.21
C GLY A 98 6.24 -27.67 -11.72
N SER A 99 6.05 -27.89 -10.41
CA SER A 99 4.74 -28.19 -9.83
C SER A 99 4.44 -27.45 -8.54
N SER A 100 5.46 -27.18 -7.72
CA SER A 100 5.33 -26.59 -6.40
C SER A 100 6.20 -25.36 -6.25
N LEU A 101 5.65 -24.35 -5.56
CA LEU A 101 6.38 -23.17 -5.10
C LEU A 101 6.67 -23.30 -3.61
N SER A 102 7.91 -23.00 -3.24
CA SER A 102 8.38 -23.02 -1.85
C SER A 102 9.02 -21.69 -1.49
N PHE A 103 8.75 -21.21 -0.28
CA PHE A 103 9.21 -19.92 0.23
C PHE A 103 9.80 -20.10 1.63
N LEU A 104 11.04 -19.65 1.83
CA LEU A 104 11.74 -19.75 3.10
C LEU A 104 11.62 -18.44 3.88
N PHE A 105 10.94 -18.49 5.03
CA PHE A 105 10.76 -17.34 5.91
C PHE A 105 11.66 -17.41 7.15
N ARG A 106 12.10 -16.24 7.62
CA ARG A 106 12.69 -16.02 8.95
C ARG A 106 11.82 -15.05 9.74
N THR A 107 11.43 -15.43 10.95
CA THR A 107 10.48 -14.72 11.82
C THR A 107 11.13 -14.30 13.13
#